data_AF-A0A7S1HJD5-F1
#
_entry.id   AF-A0A7S1HJD5-F1
#
_cell.length_a   1.000
_cell.length_b   1.000
_cell.length_c   1.000
_cell.angle_alpha   90.00
_cell.angle_beta   90.00
_cell.angle_gamma   90.00
#
_symmetry.space_group_name_H-M   'P 1'
#
loop_
_entity.id
_entity.type
_entity.pdbx_description
1 polymer ?
#
loop_
_entity_poly.entity_id
_entity_poly.type
_entity_poly.pdbx_seq_one_letter_code
_entity_poly.pdbx_strand_id
1 'polypeptide(L)'
;AIAVAAGPHLDPPLAGLPTVGVFDTGTGPAAVDLAPWLVGRTTFVLPPDTDHEHGTHVASLVAGAHRMNGGHLDLPPVGALVYDACGLESGPNGSFVSDLITRLEEAVRGKPDVRVWNLSLGSPHGCDEQTFSEFAQALDQLSDQFNVLFVVAAGNYVVEPRRTWPSLATLQDQVSCPGESVRALTVGSVCHAGAIDAL
;
A
#
# COMPACT_ATOMS: atom_id res chain seq x y z
N ALA A 1 -20.93 1.74 30.51
CA ALA A 1 -20.78 1.60 29.05
C ALA A 1 -19.75 2.63 28.61
N ILE A 2 -18.58 2.18 28.18
CA ILE A 2 -17.56 3.07 27.63
C ILE A 2 -18.09 3.48 26.25
N ALA A 3 -18.30 4.78 26.05
CA ALA A 3 -18.62 5.30 24.74
C ALA A 3 -17.43 4.95 23.83
N VAL A 4 -17.66 4.07 22.86
CA VAL A 4 -16.75 3.91 21.73
C VAL A 4 -16.77 5.27 21.05
N ALA A 5 -15.68 6.02 21.17
CA ALA A 5 -15.52 7.25 20.41
C ALA A 5 -15.75 6.87 18.94
N ALA A 6 -16.67 7.55 18.27
CA ALA A 6 -16.88 7.33 16.84
C ALA A 6 -15.50 7.47 16.18
N GLY A 7 -15.09 6.44 15.43
CA GLY A 7 -13.85 6.51 14.66
C GLY A 7 -13.86 7.74 13.74
N PRO A 8 -12.69 8.16 13.24
CA PRO A 8 -12.64 9.32 12.36
C PRO A 8 -13.54 9.09 11.14
N HIS A 9 -14.61 9.87 11.04
CA HIS A 9 -15.55 9.81 9.91
C HIS A 9 -14.93 10.50 8.69
N LEU A 10 -14.97 9.84 7.54
CA LEU A 10 -14.58 10.43 6.27
C LEU A 10 -15.79 11.17 5.67
N ASP A 11 -15.64 12.47 5.49
CA ASP A 11 -16.62 13.26 4.74
C ASP A 11 -16.76 12.68 3.31
N PRO A 12 -17.93 12.78 2.65
CA PRO A 12 -18.08 12.30 1.28
C PRO A 12 -17.07 12.95 0.31
N PRO A 13 -16.57 12.21 -0.70
CA PRO A 13 -15.60 12.75 -1.64
C PRO A 13 -16.18 13.90 -2.46
N LEU A 14 -15.33 14.90 -2.72
CA LEU A 14 -15.65 15.98 -3.65
C LEU A 14 -15.64 15.46 -5.09
N ALA A 15 -16.40 16.11 -5.96
CA ALA A 15 -16.39 15.79 -7.39
C ALA A 15 -15.04 16.14 -8.04
N GLY A 16 -14.58 15.30 -8.97
CA GLY A 16 -13.38 15.54 -9.76
C GLY A 16 -12.05 15.16 -9.10
N LEU A 17 -12.08 14.45 -7.96
CA LEU A 17 -10.87 13.88 -7.35
C LEU A 17 -10.23 12.81 -8.26
N PRO A 18 -8.89 12.70 -8.26
CA PRO A 18 -8.21 11.62 -8.97
C PRO A 18 -8.52 10.27 -8.33
N THR A 19 -8.34 9.19 -9.11
CA THR A 19 -8.44 7.82 -8.61
C THR A 19 -7.05 7.21 -8.45
N VAL A 20 -6.84 6.53 -7.33
CA VAL A 20 -5.67 5.69 -7.04
C VAL A 20 -6.11 4.23 -6.98
N GLY A 21 -5.40 3.37 -7.70
CA GLY A 21 -5.59 1.93 -7.59
C GLY A 21 -4.89 1.42 -6.34
N VAL A 22 -5.59 0.66 -5.50
CA VAL A 22 -5.01 0.01 -4.33
C VAL A 22 -4.98 -1.48 -4.61
N PHE A 23 -3.78 -2.02 -4.82
CA PHE A 23 -3.57 -3.46 -5.02
C PHE A 23 -3.13 -4.08 -3.69
N ASP A 24 -4.05 -4.74 -3.00
CA ASP A 24 -3.87 -5.19 -1.61
C ASP A 24 -4.79 -6.38 -1.28
N THR A 25 -5.02 -6.67 0.01
CA THR A 25 -5.94 -7.72 0.46
C THR A 25 -7.41 -7.39 0.20
N GLY A 26 -7.71 -6.19 -0.30
CA GLY A 26 -9.05 -5.73 -0.62
C GLY A 26 -9.73 -4.97 0.52
N THR A 27 -10.87 -4.36 0.23
CA THR A 27 -11.64 -3.57 1.23
C THR A 27 -12.83 -4.35 1.80
N GLY A 28 -12.97 -4.29 3.13
CA GLY A 28 -13.99 -5.02 3.87
C GLY A 28 -15.34 -4.28 3.90
N PRO A 29 -16.48 -4.99 3.88
CA PRO A 29 -17.81 -4.37 3.88
C PRO A 29 -18.16 -3.62 5.17
N ALA A 30 -17.41 -3.85 6.25
CA ALA A 30 -17.59 -3.13 7.51
C ALA A 30 -17.06 -1.67 7.45
N ALA A 31 -16.25 -1.33 6.45
CA ALA A 31 -15.69 0.01 6.25
C ALA A 31 -16.70 0.97 5.61
N VAL A 32 -17.79 1.24 6.31
CA VAL A 32 -18.91 2.05 5.80
C VAL A 32 -18.50 3.49 5.45
N ASP A 33 -17.54 4.06 6.17
CA ASP A 33 -17.02 5.41 5.90
C ASP A 33 -16.13 5.46 4.65
N LEU A 34 -15.52 4.33 4.27
CA LEU A 34 -14.71 4.21 3.05
C LEU A 34 -15.59 3.99 1.81
N ALA A 35 -16.75 3.37 1.95
CA ALA A 35 -17.61 2.99 0.83
C ALA A 35 -17.91 4.13 -0.18
N PRO A 36 -18.18 5.39 0.24
CA PRO A 36 -18.39 6.51 -0.68
C PRO A 36 -17.17 6.86 -1.55
N TRP A 37 -15.97 6.47 -1.11
CA TRP A 37 -14.70 6.75 -1.79
C TRP A 37 -14.31 5.67 -2.81
N LEU A 38 -14.98 4.51 -2.79
CA LEU A 38 -14.72 3.41 -3.71
C LEU A 38 -15.42 3.65 -5.05
N VAL A 39 -14.65 3.77 -6.13
CA VAL A 39 -15.19 3.95 -7.50
C VAL A 39 -15.40 2.63 -8.24
N GLY A 40 -14.89 1.53 -7.71
CA GLY A 40 -15.05 0.20 -8.28
C GLY A 40 -14.12 -0.80 -7.63
N ARG A 41 -14.28 -2.07 -8.02
CA ARG A 41 -13.42 -3.15 -7.54
C ARG A 41 -13.14 -4.24 -8.56
N THR A 42 -11.97 -4.85 -8.45
CA THR A 42 -11.65 -6.18 -9.01
C THR A 42 -11.24 -7.10 -7.88
N THR A 43 -11.71 -8.35 -7.91
CA THR A 43 -11.43 -9.34 -6.86
C THR A 43 -10.80 -10.59 -7.46
N PHE A 44 -9.55 -10.86 -7.10
CA PHE A 44 -8.79 -12.04 -7.50
C PHE A 44 -8.66 -13.05 -6.35
N VAL A 45 -8.59 -12.55 -5.12
CA VAL A 45 -8.49 -13.36 -3.89
C VAL A 45 -9.82 -13.28 -3.14
N LEU A 46 -10.30 -14.41 -2.63
CA LEU A 46 -11.56 -14.51 -1.90
C LEU A 46 -11.31 -15.04 -0.49
N PRO A 47 -12.19 -14.73 0.49
CA PRO A 47 -12.15 -15.40 1.79
C PRO A 47 -12.20 -16.93 1.63
N PRO A 48 -11.45 -17.69 2.43
CA PRO A 48 -10.70 -17.27 3.62
C PRO A 48 -9.28 -16.76 3.36
N ASP A 49 -8.84 -16.68 2.10
CA ASP A 49 -7.47 -16.30 1.74
C ASP A 49 -7.25 -14.78 1.82
N THR A 50 -8.30 -14.01 2.12
CA THR A 50 -8.23 -12.58 2.49
C THR A 50 -9.14 -12.28 3.69
N ASP A 51 -8.66 -11.43 4.61
CA ASP A 51 -9.40 -10.84 5.74
C ASP A 51 -9.84 -9.38 5.47
N HIS A 52 -9.36 -8.76 4.39
CA HIS A 52 -9.54 -7.36 4.02
C HIS A 52 -9.03 -6.32 5.03
N GLU A 53 -8.33 -6.70 6.10
CA GLU A 53 -7.94 -5.74 7.16
C GLU A 53 -6.88 -4.76 6.66
N HIS A 54 -5.79 -5.30 6.09
CA HIS A 54 -4.68 -4.50 5.58
C HIS A 54 -5.12 -3.57 4.42
N GLY A 55 -5.81 -4.12 3.43
CA GLY A 55 -6.32 -3.35 2.29
C GLY A 55 -7.31 -2.25 2.68
N THR A 56 -8.17 -2.50 3.68
CA THR A 56 -9.06 -1.45 4.22
C THR A 56 -8.27 -0.30 4.86
N HIS A 57 -7.22 -0.61 5.62
CA HIS A 57 -6.38 0.42 6.24
C HIS A 57 -5.69 1.28 5.16
N VAL A 58 -5.04 0.64 4.19
CA VAL A 58 -4.34 1.31 3.10
C VAL A 58 -5.29 2.21 2.30
N ALA A 59 -6.45 1.67 1.89
CA ALA A 59 -7.45 2.42 1.15
C ALA A 59 -8.00 3.62 1.95
N SER A 60 -8.16 3.48 3.26
CA SER A 60 -8.62 4.58 4.14
C SER A 60 -7.61 5.73 4.22
N LEU A 61 -6.31 5.43 4.20
CA LEU A 61 -5.27 6.46 4.15
C LEU A 61 -5.26 7.18 2.79
N VAL A 62 -5.46 6.47 1.68
CA VAL A 62 -5.59 7.07 0.35
C VAL A 62 -6.82 7.99 0.28
N ALA A 63 -7.94 7.55 0.86
CA ALA A 63 -9.18 8.31 0.89
C ALA A 63 -9.09 9.55 1.80
N GLY A 64 -8.40 9.48 2.93
CA GLY A 64 -8.39 10.61 3.86
C GLY A 64 -7.33 10.56 4.96
N ALA A 65 -6.05 10.50 4.59
CA ALA A 65 -4.92 10.50 5.53
C ALA A 65 -4.99 11.64 6.56
N HIS A 66 -5.36 12.86 6.17
CA HIS A 66 -5.44 13.99 7.10
C HIS A 66 -6.43 13.75 8.24
N ARG A 67 -7.65 13.27 7.92
CA ARG A 67 -8.67 12.95 8.93
C ARG A 67 -8.27 11.76 9.80
N MET A 68 -7.69 10.72 9.18
CA MET A 68 -7.20 9.54 9.91
C MET A 68 -6.11 9.88 10.93
N ASN A 69 -5.33 10.93 10.68
CA ASN A 69 -4.25 11.40 11.55
C ASN A 69 -4.68 12.63 12.38
N GLY A 70 -5.95 12.70 12.79
CA GLY A 70 -6.44 13.73 13.71
C GLY A 70 -6.42 15.16 13.16
N GLY A 71 -6.33 15.32 11.83
CA GLY A 71 -6.23 16.63 11.19
C GLY A 71 -4.85 17.28 11.30
N HIS A 72 -3.77 16.47 11.37
CA HIS A 72 -2.40 16.98 11.49
C HIS A 72 -2.07 17.99 10.37
N LEU A 73 -1.53 19.16 10.74
CA LEU A 73 -1.34 20.28 9.81
C LEU A 73 -0.31 20.00 8.70
N ASP A 74 0.66 19.13 8.96
CA ASP A 74 1.66 18.73 7.95
C ASP A 74 1.08 17.78 6.88
N LEU A 75 -0.07 17.17 7.15
CA LEU A 75 -0.77 16.34 6.18
C LEU A 75 -1.82 17.20 5.46
N PRO A 76 -1.75 17.33 4.12
CA PRO A 76 -2.69 18.15 3.39
C PRO A 76 -4.11 17.58 3.52
N PRO A 77 -5.16 18.42 3.66
CA PRO A 77 -6.56 17.99 3.80
C PRO A 77 -7.14 17.56 2.45
N VAL A 78 -6.48 16.61 1.79
CA VAL A 78 -6.84 16.06 0.48
C VAL A 78 -6.92 14.55 0.56
N GLY A 79 -7.66 13.97 -0.38
CA GLY A 79 -7.82 12.54 -0.54
C GLY A 79 -7.99 12.20 -2.02
N ALA A 80 -7.94 10.91 -2.33
CA ALA A 80 -8.20 10.38 -3.66
C ALA A 80 -9.32 9.34 -3.61
N LEU A 81 -10.05 9.21 -4.71
CA LEU A 81 -10.95 8.08 -4.91
C LEU A 81 -10.13 6.79 -5.01
N VAL A 82 -10.70 5.67 -4.58
CA VAL A 82 -10.01 4.39 -4.52
C VAL A 82 -10.63 3.40 -5.51
N TYR A 83 -9.80 2.82 -6.35
CA TYR A 83 -10.13 1.60 -7.07
C TYR A 83 -9.56 0.39 -6.32
N ASP A 84 -10.44 -0.47 -5.80
CA ASP A 84 -10.07 -1.60 -4.95
C ASP A 84 -9.69 -2.83 -5.79
N ALA A 85 -8.39 -3.18 -5.85
CA ALA A 85 -7.91 -4.39 -6.48
C ALA A 85 -7.47 -5.40 -5.41
N CYS A 86 -8.38 -6.30 -5.04
CA CYS A 86 -8.13 -7.37 -4.09
C CYS A 86 -7.31 -8.49 -4.75
N GLY A 87 -5.98 -8.39 -4.64
CA GLY A 87 -5.02 -9.25 -5.34
C GLY A 87 -3.99 -9.93 -4.44
N LEU A 88 -3.98 -9.62 -3.14
CA LEU A 88 -3.05 -10.13 -2.15
C LEU A 88 -3.75 -11.08 -1.15
N GLU A 89 -3.10 -12.18 -0.82
CA GLU A 89 -3.53 -13.12 0.21
C GLU A 89 -3.16 -12.59 1.62
N SER A 90 -4.07 -12.69 2.58
CA SER A 90 -3.80 -12.43 4.00
C SER A 90 -3.39 -13.73 4.69
N GLY A 91 -2.09 -13.98 4.81
CA GLY A 91 -1.62 -15.20 5.47
C GLY A 91 -0.10 -15.34 5.54
N PRO A 92 0.41 -16.25 6.38
CA PRO A 92 1.84 -16.39 6.61
C PRO A 92 2.61 -16.89 5.38
N ASN A 93 1.92 -17.51 4.42
CA ASN A 93 2.53 -18.00 3.19
C ASN A 93 2.67 -16.89 2.13
N GLY A 94 1.98 -15.76 2.29
CA GLY A 94 1.90 -14.70 1.30
C GLY A 94 1.37 -15.18 -0.06
N SER A 95 1.65 -14.38 -1.08
CA SER A 95 1.29 -14.65 -2.47
C SER A 95 2.51 -15.07 -3.29
N PHE A 96 2.32 -15.93 -4.28
CA PHE A 96 3.37 -16.19 -5.26
C PHE A 96 3.59 -14.96 -6.16
N VAL A 97 4.85 -14.61 -6.42
CA VAL A 97 5.21 -13.45 -7.24
C VAL A 97 4.60 -13.51 -8.64
N SER A 98 4.56 -14.70 -9.26
CA SER A 98 3.92 -14.91 -10.56
C SER A 98 2.43 -14.55 -10.56
N ASP A 99 1.73 -14.89 -9.47
CA ASP A 99 0.30 -14.61 -9.33
C ASP A 99 0.07 -13.11 -9.10
N LEU A 100 0.92 -12.47 -8.29
CA LEU A 100 0.90 -11.02 -8.07
C LEU A 100 1.07 -10.27 -9.39
N ILE A 101 2.07 -10.64 -10.20
CA ILE A 101 2.33 -10.01 -11.49
C ILE A 101 1.12 -10.16 -12.42
N THR A 102 0.58 -11.37 -12.53
CA THR A 102 -0.57 -11.66 -13.42
C THR A 102 -1.81 -10.86 -13.02
N ARG A 103 -2.15 -10.87 -11.73
CA ARG A 103 -3.32 -10.15 -11.18
C ARG A 103 -3.14 -8.64 -11.30
N LEU A 104 -1.94 -8.12 -11.05
CA LEU A 104 -1.63 -6.70 -11.17
C LEU A 104 -1.74 -6.23 -12.63
N GLU A 105 -1.19 -6.99 -13.58
CA GLU A 105 -1.30 -6.70 -15.01
C GLU A 105 -2.77 -6.65 -15.45
N GLU A 106 -3.59 -7.60 -15.00
CA GLU A 106 -5.03 -7.61 -15.30
C GLU A 106 -5.75 -6.40 -14.70
N ALA A 107 -5.44 -6.06 -13.44
CA ALA A 107 -6.03 -4.89 -12.75
C ALA A 107 -5.69 -3.58 -13.47
N VAL A 108 -4.41 -3.36 -13.80
CA VAL A 108 -3.91 -2.17 -14.49
C VAL A 108 -4.52 -2.08 -15.90
N ARG A 109 -4.51 -3.18 -16.66
CA ARG A 109 -5.13 -3.24 -18.00
C ARG A 109 -6.62 -2.91 -17.96
N GLY A 110 -7.34 -3.38 -16.94
CA GLY A 110 -8.78 -3.16 -16.77
C GLY A 110 -9.15 -1.73 -16.38
N LYS A 111 -8.17 -0.90 -16.01
CA LYS A 111 -8.36 0.46 -15.50
C LYS A 111 -7.36 1.46 -16.10
N PRO A 112 -7.43 1.71 -17.42
CA PRO A 112 -6.51 2.62 -18.11
C PRO A 112 -6.64 4.09 -17.67
N ASP A 113 -7.74 4.44 -16.99
CA ASP A 113 -7.99 5.74 -16.37
C ASP A 113 -7.21 5.95 -15.06
N VAL A 114 -6.79 4.88 -14.39
CA VAL A 114 -6.02 4.92 -13.14
C VAL A 114 -4.53 4.98 -13.43
N ARG A 115 -3.90 6.10 -13.08
CA ARG A 115 -2.49 6.39 -13.42
C ARG A 115 -1.51 6.19 -12.27
N VAL A 116 -2.01 6.04 -11.04
CA VAL A 116 -1.21 5.80 -9.83
C VAL A 116 -1.75 4.57 -9.12
N TRP A 117 -0.84 3.65 -8.79
CA TRP A 117 -1.15 2.39 -8.13
C TRP A 117 -0.33 2.24 -6.86
N ASN A 118 -1.00 2.08 -5.72
CA ASN A 118 -0.37 1.85 -4.44
C ASN A 118 -0.25 0.34 -4.16
N LEU A 119 0.96 -0.09 -3.86
CA LEU A 119 1.34 -1.45 -3.52
C LEU A 119 2.03 -1.43 -2.15
N SER A 120 1.24 -1.51 -1.08
CA SER A 120 1.73 -1.56 0.31
C SER A 120 2.11 -2.98 0.71
N LEU A 121 2.95 -3.62 -0.09
CA LEU A 121 3.39 -5.00 0.08
C LEU A 121 4.92 -5.06 -0.06
N GLY A 122 5.51 -6.15 0.39
CA GLY A 122 6.93 -6.38 0.20
C GLY A 122 7.41 -7.71 0.76
N SER A 123 8.65 -8.04 0.44
CA SER A 123 9.36 -9.19 1.00
C SER A 123 9.81 -8.91 2.45
N PRO A 124 9.86 -9.92 3.33
CA PRO A 124 10.49 -9.77 4.65
C PRO A 124 12.02 -9.63 4.58
N HIS A 125 12.61 -9.82 3.39
CA HIS A 125 14.05 -9.74 3.16
C HIS A 125 14.39 -8.54 2.26
N GLY A 126 15.53 -7.91 2.54
CA GLY A 126 16.12 -6.90 1.67
C GLY A 126 16.38 -7.44 0.26
N CYS A 127 16.36 -6.55 -0.73
CA CYS A 127 16.71 -6.88 -2.11
C CYS A 127 18.18 -7.31 -2.23
N ASP A 128 18.50 -8.01 -3.32
CA ASP A 128 19.87 -8.34 -3.66
C ASP A 128 20.61 -7.10 -4.20
N GLU A 129 21.87 -6.91 -3.79
CA GLU A 129 22.63 -5.71 -4.16
C GLU A 129 23.07 -5.68 -5.63
N GLN A 130 23.02 -6.82 -6.32
CA GLN A 130 23.54 -6.99 -7.68
C GLN A 130 22.43 -7.29 -8.70
N THR A 131 21.21 -7.59 -8.25
CA THR A 131 20.12 -8.04 -9.12
C THR A 131 18.77 -7.44 -8.74
N PHE A 132 17.96 -7.13 -9.75
CA PHE A 132 16.58 -6.70 -9.56
C PHE A 132 15.65 -7.91 -9.46
N SER A 133 14.69 -7.90 -8.54
CA SER A 133 13.72 -8.99 -8.44
C SER A 133 12.82 -9.09 -9.68
N GLU A 134 12.26 -10.28 -9.91
CA GLU A 134 11.27 -10.50 -10.97
C GLU A 134 10.10 -9.52 -10.85
N PHE A 135 9.64 -9.27 -9.63
CA PHE A 135 8.53 -8.36 -9.42
C PHE A 135 8.90 -6.91 -9.75
N ALA A 136 10.07 -6.43 -9.32
CA ALA A 136 10.55 -5.09 -9.66
C ALA A 136 10.67 -4.89 -11.18
N GLN A 137 11.22 -5.89 -11.89
CA GLN A 137 11.30 -5.86 -13.35
C GLN A 137 9.92 -5.83 -14.01
N ALA A 138 8.95 -6.58 -13.49
CA ALA A 138 7.57 -6.56 -13.97
C ALA A 138 6.90 -5.20 -13.71
N LEU A 139 7.11 -4.57 -12.56
CA LEU A 139 6.62 -3.21 -12.29
C LEU A 139 7.18 -2.21 -13.28
N ASP A 140 8.48 -2.28 -13.60
CA ASP A 140 9.09 -1.39 -14.57
C ASP A 140 8.48 -1.56 -15.98
N GLN A 141 8.27 -2.80 -16.41
CA GLN A 141 7.64 -3.11 -17.70
C GLN A 141 6.18 -2.62 -17.77
N LEU A 142 5.38 -2.89 -16.73
CA LEU A 142 3.99 -2.45 -16.65
C LEU A 142 3.89 -0.91 -16.60
N SER A 143 4.81 -0.26 -15.89
CA SER A 143 4.89 1.20 -15.82
C SER A 143 5.10 1.81 -17.21
N ASP A 144 6.04 1.27 -17.99
CA ASP A 144 6.29 1.70 -19.37
C ASP A 144 5.12 1.42 -20.31
N GLN A 145 4.54 0.21 -20.21
CA GLN A 145 3.49 -0.24 -21.10
C GLN A 145 2.19 0.52 -20.90
N PHE A 146 1.78 0.73 -19.65
CA PHE A 146 0.49 1.33 -19.30
C PHE A 146 0.62 2.80 -18.88
N ASN A 147 1.84 3.35 -18.86
CA ASN A 147 2.13 4.71 -18.42
C ASN A 147 1.61 4.98 -17.01
N VAL A 148 1.87 4.07 -16.07
CA VAL A 148 1.42 4.18 -14.67
C VAL A 148 2.59 4.36 -13.72
N LEU A 149 2.35 5.05 -12.61
CA LEU A 149 3.30 5.12 -11.50
C LEU A 149 2.89 4.11 -10.41
N PHE A 150 3.80 3.20 -10.08
CA PHE A 150 3.67 2.37 -8.89
C PHE A 150 4.29 3.07 -7.69
N VAL A 151 3.54 3.14 -6.59
CA VAL A 151 4.01 3.60 -5.29
C VAL A 151 4.16 2.36 -4.41
N VAL A 152 5.38 2.08 -3.97
CA VAL A 152 5.73 0.83 -3.28
C VAL A 152 6.30 1.11 -1.90
N ALA A 153 6.00 0.24 -0.93
CA ALA A 153 6.59 0.34 0.39
C ALA A 153 8.09 -0.04 0.35
N ALA A 154 8.91 0.65 1.15
CA ALA A 154 10.33 0.32 1.27
C ALA A 154 10.60 -1.02 2.01
N GLY A 155 9.60 -1.55 2.71
CA GLY A 155 9.73 -2.74 3.57
C GLY A 155 9.83 -2.42 5.05
N ASN A 156 9.58 -3.44 5.87
CA ASN A 156 9.59 -3.32 7.34
C ASN A 156 10.70 -4.19 7.93
N TYR A 157 11.80 -3.56 8.37
CA TYR A 157 12.85 -4.24 9.12
C TYR A 157 12.50 -4.26 10.61
N VAL A 158 12.25 -5.45 11.15
CA VAL A 158 11.76 -5.65 12.53
C VAL A 158 12.78 -6.31 13.47
N VAL A 159 14.01 -6.56 12.99
CA VAL A 159 15.05 -7.23 13.79
C VAL A 159 15.79 -6.21 14.65
N GLU A 160 15.84 -6.45 15.96
CA GLU A 160 16.58 -5.64 16.92
C GLU A 160 18.00 -6.21 17.21
N PRO A 161 19.01 -5.37 17.51
CA PRO A 161 18.95 -3.91 17.53
C PRO A 161 18.91 -3.33 16.12
N ARG A 162 18.14 -2.26 15.93
CA ARG A 162 18.17 -1.47 14.69
C ARG A 162 19.55 -0.87 14.44
N ARG A 163 19.86 -0.69 13.15
CA ARG A 163 21.11 -0.06 12.71
C ARG A 163 21.24 1.35 13.28
N THR A 164 22.34 1.60 13.97
CA THR A 164 22.77 2.94 14.37
C THR A 164 23.69 3.53 13.30
N TRP A 165 23.71 4.86 13.20
CA TRP A 165 24.60 5.57 12.29
C TRP A 165 25.85 6.10 13.02
N PRO A 166 27.07 5.94 12.47
CA PRO A 166 27.42 5.20 11.26
C PRO A 166 27.53 3.70 11.51
N SER A 167 27.09 2.87 10.56
CA SER A 167 27.24 1.41 10.62
C SER A 167 28.48 0.96 9.88
N LEU A 168 29.21 0.01 10.47
CA LEU A 168 30.35 -0.68 9.84
C LEU A 168 29.99 -2.11 9.40
N ALA A 169 28.79 -2.60 9.71
CA ALA A 169 28.35 -3.95 9.41
C ALA A 169 27.26 -3.92 8.33
N THR A 170 27.35 -4.85 7.37
CA THR A 170 26.27 -5.15 6.43
C THR A 170 25.19 -5.94 7.15
N LEU A 171 23.99 -5.37 7.25
CA LEU A 171 22.78 -6.00 7.78
C LEU A 171 21.76 -6.21 6.65
N GLN A 172 20.77 -7.09 6.86
CA GLN A 172 19.64 -7.30 5.95
C GLN A 172 18.49 -6.32 6.24
N ASP A 173 18.81 -5.05 6.43
CA ASP A 173 17.91 -3.92 6.68
C ASP A 173 17.81 -2.98 5.46
N GLN A 174 18.06 -3.55 4.29
CA GLN A 174 17.97 -2.86 3.01
C GLN A 174 16.50 -2.71 2.60
N VAL A 175 16.25 -1.91 1.57
CA VAL A 175 14.94 -1.84 0.91
C VAL A 175 14.52 -3.26 0.51
N SER A 176 13.27 -3.64 0.77
CA SER A 176 12.72 -4.95 0.41
C SER A 176 12.20 -4.98 -1.01
N CYS A 177 12.16 -6.15 -1.64
CA CYS A 177 11.45 -6.33 -2.91
C CYS A 177 9.96 -5.99 -2.79
N PRO A 178 9.35 -5.24 -3.74
CA PRO A 178 9.89 -4.76 -5.01
C PRO A 178 10.42 -3.30 -4.99
N GLY A 179 10.79 -2.77 -3.82
CA GLY A 179 11.20 -1.38 -3.61
C GLY A 179 12.47 -0.95 -4.35
N GLU A 180 13.20 -1.88 -4.96
CA GLU A 180 14.35 -1.63 -5.82
C GLU A 180 13.99 -1.34 -7.30
N SER A 181 12.71 -1.36 -7.66
CA SER A 181 12.23 -0.97 -9.01
C SER A 181 12.73 0.42 -9.40
N VAL A 182 13.17 0.56 -10.67
CA VAL A 182 13.75 1.81 -11.18
C VAL A 182 12.67 2.85 -11.52
N ARG A 183 11.45 2.39 -11.82
CA ARG A 183 10.32 3.25 -12.22
C ARG A 183 9.29 3.46 -11.13
N ALA A 184 9.36 2.70 -10.04
CA ALA A 184 8.48 2.89 -8.89
C ALA A 184 8.95 4.04 -7.99
N LEU A 185 8.00 4.63 -7.28
CA LEU A 185 8.27 5.52 -6.15
C LEU A 185 8.28 4.70 -4.86
N THR A 186 9.48 4.44 -4.33
CA THR A 186 9.64 3.72 -3.06
C THR A 186 9.52 4.66 -1.87
N VAL A 187 8.64 4.31 -0.93
CA VAL A 187 8.27 5.16 0.21
C VAL A 187 8.71 4.51 1.52
N GLY A 188 9.58 5.20 2.26
CA GLY A 188 9.92 4.90 3.65
C GLY A 188 8.93 5.55 4.63
N SER A 189 8.98 5.14 5.90
CA SER A 189 8.12 5.68 6.95
C SER A 189 8.91 6.52 7.95
N VAL A 190 8.29 7.60 8.42
CA VAL A 190 8.77 8.42 9.53
C VAL A 190 7.63 8.67 10.50
N CYS A 191 7.96 8.75 11.78
CA CYS A 191 6.99 9.10 12.80
C CYS A 191 6.95 10.63 12.96
N HIS A 192 5.76 11.22 12.85
CA HIS A 192 5.58 12.67 13.01
C HIS A 192 5.40 13.09 14.49
N ALA A 193 5.00 12.16 15.37
CA ALA A 193 4.80 12.41 16.78
C ALA A 193 5.30 11.21 17.61
N GLY A 194 6.20 11.45 18.55
CA GLY A 194 6.62 10.40 19.48
C GLY A 194 5.44 9.89 20.31
N ALA A 195 5.32 8.58 20.45
CA ALA A 195 4.43 7.89 21.36
C ALA A 195 5.27 6.98 22.25
N ILE A 196 4.74 6.56 23.39
CA ILE A 196 5.48 5.70 24.35
C ILE A 196 5.85 4.34 23.70
N ASP A 197 5.12 3.99 22.65
CA ASP A 197 5.28 2.84 21.75
C ASP A 197 5.65 3.24 20.30
N ALA A 198 5.74 4.54 19.98
CA ALA A 198 6.39 4.94 18.73
C ALA A 198 7.90 4.88 18.97
N LEU A 199 8.40 3.66 18.78
CA LEU A 199 9.80 3.29 18.54
C LEU A 199 10.86 4.20 19.17
#